data_AF-A0A8T4TGT7-F1
#
_entry.id   AF-A0A8T4TGT7-F1
#
_cell.length_a   1.000
_cell.length_b   1.000
_cell.length_c   1.000
_cell.angle_alpha   90.00
_cell.angle_beta   90.00
_cell.angle_gamma   90.00
#
_symmetry.space_group_name_H-M   'P 1'
#
loop_
_entity.id
_entity.type
_entity.pdbx_description
1 polymer ?
#
loop_
_entity_poly.entity_id
_entity_poly.type
_entity_poly.pdbx_seq_one_letter_code
_entity_poly.pdbx_strand_id
1 'polypeptide(L)'
;MDLRKIILMAFVLSGMTALIYEITWIRPLQFVFGSTIYTASIIFAAFMGGLALGSLIIARYVDKIKNLPVSYGLLELGIGLYGVLLLIIFNILPDVYRAIYPLSQNFYLFEFIQFLVAFVILLIPTTLMGATFPIIARFYTKEKIGNSIGKIYSANNIGAIFGSFVAGFVLIPLFGIKASIIFAGIINILIAFVIISISSKDLVKKVIPLSIALFLIIMYFSSYNIKELYSGGLTRAGVSKGIIENTDFLYYNEGLYATVSVTKDPLEGARVLLINGKGQGSTAFQDLRINLLLAYLPLIFKPESEDALVIGLGTGVTSGHLAQSIKVKTLEIEPIVVSASEYFKPLNLNVLENSNHDLVIDDARNYLLKNKKKYDVIASELNDPWYSFSNPLFSKEFFELVNEDLNRDGIFIHWVPIYEFSVEDFRSSYKTFKSVFPYILAFANVKEDEEFPVRLQTSEIILVGSQKEIFDKKKIKRNFDDLSNESKEHLSQIWINSSDDLLNLLLFTNEEIDGYADNAELVTDDNLRLEFSTSRNILSQNPKEIILDFEKFLEIKKEGIKAGNQ
;
A
#
# COMPACT_ATOMS: atom_id res chain seq x y z
N MET A 1 41.39 -2.45 23.21
CA MET A 1 40.92 -3.12 21.98
C MET A 1 41.66 -2.51 20.80
N ASP A 2 42.09 -3.30 19.80
CA ASP A 2 42.77 -2.80 18.60
C ASP A 2 41.86 -1.81 17.85
N LEU A 3 42.38 -0.64 17.46
CA LEU A 3 41.66 0.40 16.72
C LEU A 3 41.01 -0.17 15.45
N ARG A 4 41.66 -1.13 14.80
CA ARG A 4 41.06 -1.86 13.67
C ARG A 4 39.76 -2.54 14.12
N LYS A 5 39.81 -3.43 15.12
CA LYS A 5 38.61 -4.12 15.61
C LYS A 5 37.47 -3.17 15.99
N ILE A 6 37.79 -2.03 16.61
CA ILE A 6 36.80 -0.98 16.93
C ILE A 6 36.14 -0.43 15.67
N ILE A 7 36.95 -0.04 14.67
CA ILE A 7 36.45 0.47 13.39
C ILE A 7 35.63 -0.58 12.64
N LEU A 8 36.01 -1.87 12.69
CA LEU A 8 35.25 -2.93 12.05
C LEU A 8 33.86 -3.08 12.70
N MET A 9 33.80 -3.07 14.04
CA MET A 9 32.54 -3.15 14.78
C MET A 9 31.67 -1.91 14.53
N ALA A 10 32.27 -0.73 14.50
CA ALA A 10 31.60 0.50 14.11
C ALA A 10 31.02 0.40 12.70
N PHE A 11 31.74 -0.22 11.75
CA PHE A 11 31.27 -0.39 10.39
C PHE A 11 30.10 -1.38 10.27
N VAL A 12 30.05 -2.42 11.11
CA VAL A 12 28.85 -3.27 11.25
C VAL A 12 27.65 -2.44 11.71
N LEU A 13 27.82 -1.64 12.77
CA LEU A 13 26.75 -0.78 13.29
C LEU A 13 26.34 0.31 12.29
N SER A 14 27.27 0.84 11.52
CA SER A 14 27.00 1.79 10.44
C SER A 14 26.14 1.15 9.34
N GLY A 15 26.50 -0.05 8.87
CA GLY A 15 25.67 -0.82 7.93
C GLY A 15 24.27 -1.10 8.46
N MET A 16 24.15 -1.41 9.75
CA MET A 16 22.84 -1.56 10.42
C MET A 16 22.03 -0.27 10.39
N THR A 17 22.62 0.86 10.78
CA THR A 17 21.92 2.15 10.75
C THR A 17 21.54 2.61 9.35
N ALA A 18 22.36 2.33 8.33
CA ALA A 18 22.06 2.68 6.95
C ALA A 18 20.77 2.00 6.46
N LEU A 19 20.57 0.72 6.78
CA LEU A 19 19.36 -0.02 6.41
C LEU A 19 18.16 0.36 7.28
N ILE A 20 18.37 0.70 8.56
CA ILE A 20 17.30 1.29 9.38
C ILE A 20 16.81 2.59 8.73
N TYR A 21 17.73 3.46 8.29
CA TYR A 21 17.39 4.70 7.61
C TYR A 21 16.69 4.48 6.27
N GLU A 22 17.18 3.59 5.42
CA GLU A 22 16.55 3.29 4.13
C GLU A 22 15.08 2.86 4.30
N ILE A 23 14.81 1.94 5.24
CA ILE A 23 13.46 1.44 5.53
C ILE A 23 12.58 2.48 6.24
N THR A 24 13.14 3.32 7.10
CA THR A 24 12.35 4.34 7.83
C THR A 24 12.09 5.58 7.00
N TRP A 25 12.98 5.96 6.08
CA TRP A 25 12.80 7.13 5.21
C TRP A 25 11.88 6.86 4.02
N ILE A 26 11.86 5.63 3.48
CA ILE A 26 10.97 5.28 2.38
C ILE A 26 9.48 5.45 2.76
N ARG A 27 9.12 5.17 4.01
CA ARG A 27 7.73 5.19 4.50
C ARG A 27 7.09 6.60 4.45
N PRO A 28 7.65 7.66 5.06
CA PRO A 28 7.12 9.01 4.90
C PRO A 28 7.16 9.54 3.46
N LEU A 29 8.17 9.14 2.68
CA LEU A 29 8.27 9.55 1.28
C LEU A 29 7.17 8.91 0.41
N GLN A 30 6.94 7.60 0.54
CA GLN A 30 5.82 6.89 -0.11
C GLN A 30 4.46 7.43 0.36
N PHE A 31 4.37 7.83 1.62
CA PHE A 31 3.15 8.46 2.12
C PHE A 31 2.84 9.77 1.38
N VAL A 32 3.84 10.63 1.15
CA VAL A 32 3.61 11.92 0.47
C VAL A 32 3.51 11.79 -1.04
N PHE A 33 4.36 10.99 -1.66
CA PHE A 33 4.43 10.85 -3.11
C PHE A 33 3.44 9.82 -3.68
N GLY A 34 2.89 8.95 -2.82
CA GLY A 34 2.02 7.84 -3.19
C GLY A 34 2.73 6.49 -3.07
N SER A 35 1.98 5.43 -2.75
CA SER A 35 2.51 4.07 -2.56
C SER A 35 2.63 3.29 -3.88
N THR A 36 3.22 3.90 -4.91
CA THR A 36 3.38 3.30 -6.25
C THR A 36 4.77 2.70 -6.47
N ILE A 37 4.89 1.80 -7.46
CA ILE A 37 6.17 1.23 -7.89
C ILE A 37 7.15 2.31 -8.41
N TYR A 38 6.64 3.37 -9.05
CA TYR A 38 7.45 4.49 -9.53
C TYR A 38 8.07 5.27 -8.37
N THR A 39 7.26 5.58 -7.34
CA THR A 39 7.73 6.24 -6.13
C THR A 39 8.80 5.42 -5.42
N ALA A 40 8.58 4.11 -5.24
CA ALA A 40 9.58 3.22 -4.64
C ALA A 40 10.89 3.22 -5.45
N SER A 41 10.80 3.13 -6.78
CA SER A 41 11.95 3.15 -7.70
C SER A 41 12.71 4.48 -7.66
N ILE A 42 12.00 5.60 -7.58
CA ILE A 42 12.56 6.95 -7.47
C ILE A 42 13.37 7.10 -6.19
N ILE A 43 12.80 6.69 -5.06
CA ILE A 43 13.47 6.79 -3.75
C ILE A 43 14.74 5.93 -3.75
N PHE A 44 14.64 4.71 -4.27
CA PHE A 44 15.79 3.80 -4.37
C PHE A 44 16.88 4.35 -5.30
N ALA A 45 16.50 4.86 -6.49
CA ALA A 45 17.44 5.48 -7.43
C ALA A 45 18.13 6.70 -6.82
N ALA A 46 17.40 7.52 -6.07
CA ALA A 46 17.95 8.66 -5.37
C ALA A 46 18.97 8.24 -4.30
N PHE A 47 18.63 7.22 -3.52
CA PHE A 47 19.49 6.67 -2.48
C PHE A 47 20.79 6.09 -3.04
N MET A 48 20.68 5.24 -4.07
CA MET A 48 21.82 4.64 -4.77
C MET A 48 22.68 5.68 -5.50
N GLY A 49 22.06 6.70 -6.09
CA GLY A 49 22.75 7.81 -6.73
C GLY A 49 23.65 8.58 -5.76
N GLY A 50 23.17 8.85 -4.54
CA GLY A 50 23.98 9.50 -3.51
C GLY A 50 25.10 8.59 -2.98
N LEU A 51 24.83 7.30 -2.72
CA LEU A 51 25.88 6.34 -2.34
C LEU A 51 27.02 6.28 -3.38
N ALA A 52 26.65 6.23 -4.67
CA ALA A 52 27.60 6.24 -5.76
C ALA A 52 28.40 7.55 -5.80
N LEU A 53 27.74 8.70 -5.64
CA LEU A 53 28.40 10.00 -5.61
C LEU A 53 29.41 10.12 -4.46
N GLY A 54 29.03 9.70 -3.25
CA GLY A 54 29.90 9.71 -2.08
C GLY A 54 31.13 8.84 -2.25
N SER A 55 30.93 7.64 -2.78
CA SER A 55 32.01 6.70 -3.10
C SER A 55 32.97 7.29 -4.13
N LEU A 56 32.45 7.89 -5.21
CA LEU A 56 33.23 8.52 -6.28
C LEU A 56 34.06 9.71 -5.78
N ILE A 57 33.45 10.59 -4.98
CA ILE A 57 34.13 11.76 -4.43
C ILE A 57 35.29 11.30 -3.55
N ILE A 58 35.02 10.47 -2.53
CA ILE A 58 36.08 10.07 -1.60
C ILE A 58 37.14 9.21 -2.28
N ALA A 59 36.79 8.30 -3.18
CA ALA A 59 37.79 7.48 -3.88
C ALA A 59 38.86 8.34 -4.59
N ARG A 60 38.51 9.53 -5.10
CA ARG A 60 39.46 10.47 -5.75
C ARG A 60 40.34 11.24 -4.77
N TYR A 61 39.91 11.43 -3.52
CA TYR A 61 40.59 12.25 -2.53
C TYR A 61 41.13 11.46 -1.33
N VAL A 62 40.85 10.15 -1.23
CA VAL A 62 41.15 9.33 -0.05
C VAL A 62 42.64 9.33 0.32
N ASP A 63 43.53 9.38 -0.67
CA ASP A 63 44.98 9.44 -0.45
C ASP A 63 45.47 10.77 0.12
N LYS A 64 44.67 11.84 -0.01
CA LYS A 64 44.98 13.16 0.57
C LYS A 64 44.48 13.29 2.01
N ILE A 65 43.69 12.33 2.51
CA ILE A 65 43.11 12.37 3.85
C ILE A 65 44.17 11.98 4.87
N LYS A 66 44.54 12.94 5.73
CA LYS A 66 45.60 12.74 6.76
C LYS A 66 45.21 11.77 7.87
N ASN A 67 43.94 11.77 8.28
CA ASN A 67 43.44 10.94 9.40
C ASN A 67 42.12 10.27 9.00
N LEU A 68 42.23 9.08 8.40
CA LEU A 68 41.09 8.28 7.93
C LEU A 68 40.09 7.96 9.06
N PRO A 69 40.52 7.53 10.27
CA PRO A 69 39.58 7.33 11.38
C PRO A 69 38.77 8.57 11.75
N VAL A 70 39.42 9.75 11.87
CA VAL A 70 38.68 10.99 12.19
C VAL A 70 37.70 11.34 11.07
N SER A 71 38.10 11.23 9.80
CA SER A 71 37.19 11.47 8.69
C SER A 71 35.99 10.52 8.70
N TYR A 72 36.21 9.23 8.99
CA TYR A 72 35.12 8.28 9.17
C TYR A 72 34.17 8.69 10.31
N GLY A 73 34.71 9.04 11.48
CA GLY A 73 33.89 9.51 12.60
C GLY A 73 33.10 10.79 12.29
N LEU A 74 33.65 11.71 11.48
CA LEU A 74 32.94 12.91 11.05
C LEU A 74 31.83 12.61 10.03
N LEU A 75 32.02 11.62 9.14
CA LEU A 75 30.96 11.16 8.25
C LEU A 75 29.80 10.55 9.06
N GLU A 76 30.10 9.66 9.99
CA GLU A 76 29.11 9.04 10.89
C GLU A 76 28.34 10.09 11.69
N LEU A 77 29.03 11.10 12.20
CA LEU A 77 28.38 12.22 12.88
C LEU A 77 27.41 12.96 11.96
N GLY A 78 27.84 13.25 10.73
CA GLY A 78 26.99 13.92 9.73
C GLY A 78 25.78 13.07 9.35
N ILE A 79 25.96 11.76 9.19
CA ILE A 79 24.86 10.80 8.92
C ILE A 79 23.85 10.83 10.07
N GLY A 80 24.31 10.71 11.31
CA GLY A 80 23.42 10.68 12.48
C GLY A 80 22.65 11.99 12.67
N LEU A 81 23.32 13.14 12.53
CA LEU A 81 22.66 14.45 12.64
C LEU A 81 21.69 14.71 11.50
N TYR A 82 22.09 14.40 10.25
CA TYR A 82 21.22 14.60 9.10
C TYR A 82 20.03 13.64 9.12
N GLY A 83 20.23 12.41 9.56
CA GLY A 83 19.16 11.42 9.67
C GLY A 83 18.04 11.86 10.59
N VAL A 84 18.36 12.54 11.71
CA VAL A 84 17.33 13.14 12.58
C VAL A 84 16.81 14.46 12.00
N LEU A 85 17.64 15.25 11.31
CA LEU A 85 17.19 16.45 10.60
C LEU A 85 16.11 16.16 9.56
N LEU A 86 16.16 14.99 8.91
CA LEU A 86 15.13 14.55 7.95
C LEU A 86 13.72 14.50 8.56
N LEU A 87 13.59 14.27 9.87
CA LEU A 87 12.29 14.35 10.55
C LEU A 87 11.66 15.74 10.40
N ILE A 88 12.45 16.81 10.43
CA ILE A 88 11.96 18.18 10.23
C ILE A 88 11.62 18.41 8.76
N ILE A 89 12.43 17.87 7.84
CA ILE A 89 12.22 18.01 6.39
C ILE A 89 10.90 17.32 5.97
N PHE A 90 10.58 16.16 6.54
CA PHE A 90 9.31 15.47 6.28
C PHE A 90 8.07 16.30 6.69
N ASN A 91 8.18 17.26 7.60
CA ASN A 91 7.07 18.16 7.95
C ASN A 91 6.73 19.13 6.82
N ILE A 92 7.72 19.52 6.04
CA ILE A 92 7.59 20.51 4.96
C ILE A 92 7.19 19.82 3.65
N LEU A 93 7.48 18.52 3.53
CA LEU A 93 7.30 17.75 2.32
C LEU A 93 5.87 17.76 1.75
N PRO A 94 4.79 17.69 2.56
CA PRO A 94 3.41 17.80 2.04
C PRO A 94 3.13 19.14 1.35
N ASP A 95 3.66 20.24 1.88
CA ASP A 95 3.49 21.56 1.27
C ASP A 95 4.30 21.69 -0.04
N VAL A 96 5.50 21.09 -0.09
CA VAL A 96 6.30 20.99 -1.33
C VAL A 96 5.54 20.19 -2.39
N TYR A 97 5.00 19.03 -2.00
CA TYR A 97 4.21 18.20 -2.89
C TYR A 97 2.98 18.95 -3.43
N ARG A 98 2.24 19.64 -2.56
CA ARG A 98 1.09 20.46 -2.96
C ARG A 98 1.48 21.56 -3.95
N ALA A 99 2.66 22.17 -3.79
CA ALA A 99 3.15 23.19 -4.70
C ALA A 99 3.49 22.63 -6.11
N ILE A 100 3.97 21.38 -6.19
CA ILE A 100 4.26 20.73 -7.48
C ILE A 100 3.04 20.00 -8.07
N TYR A 101 2.00 19.72 -7.29
CA TYR A 101 0.79 19.00 -7.71
C TYR A 101 0.15 19.55 -9.00
N PRO A 102 0.08 20.86 -9.28
CA PRO A 102 -0.44 21.38 -10.55
C PRO A 102 0.29 20.85 -11.80
N LEU A 103 1.53 20.36 -11.67
CA LEU A 103 2.31 19.78 -12.76
C LEU A 103 1.95 18.31 -13.05
N SER A 104 1.08 17.70 -12.24
CA SER A 104 0.64 16.32 -12.38
C SER A 104 -0.07 15.99 -13.69
N GLN A 105 -0.53 17.01 -14.42
CA GLN A 105 -1.11 16.86 -15.76
C GLN A 105 -0.15 16.18 -16.75
N ASN A 106 1.17 16.28 -16.52
CA ASN A 106 2.17 15.52 -17.26
C ASN A 106 2.87 14.55 -16.31
N PHE A 107 2.50 13.26 -16.41
CA PHE A 107 3.04 12.19 -15.58
C PHE A 107 4.57 12.18 -15.53
N TYR A 108 5.26 12.17 -16.68
CA TYR A 108 6.72 12.06 -16.73
C TYR A 108 7.42 13.26 -16.09
N LEU A 109 6.91 14.47 -16.33
CA LEU A 109 7.44 15.67 -15.70
C LEU A 109 7.23 15.64 -14.19
N PHE A 110 6.05 15.21 -13.74
CA PHE A 110 5.71 15.12 -12.33
C PHE A 110 6.61 14.12 -11.59
N GLU A 111 6.75 12.89 -12.11
CA GLU A 111 7.65 11.87 -11.56
C GLU A 111 9.12 12.33 -11.56
N PHE A 112 9.56 13.02 -12.62
CA PHE A 112 10.92 13.56 -12.67
C PHE A 112 11.17 14.62 -11.59
N ILE A 113 10.19 15.50 -11.34
CA ILE A 113 10.28 16.49 -10.26
C ILE A 113 10.26 15.81 -8.90
N GLN A 114 9.40 14.81 -8.68
CA GLN A 114 9.42 14.00 -7.45
C GLN A 114 10.80 13.37 -7.24
N PHE A 115 11.42 12.83 -8.29
CA PHE A 115 12.78 12.32 -8.22
C PHE A 115 13.79 13.39 -7.81
N LEU A 116 13.73 14.59 -8.38
CA LEU A 116 14.64 15.67 -7.98
C LEU A 116 14.44 16.07 -6.51
N VAL A 117 13.19 16.14 -6.05
CA VAL A 117 12.89 16.44 -4.64
C VAL A 117 13.43 15.34 -3.74
N ALA A 118 13.12 14.07 -4.03
CA ALA A 118 13.64 12.91 -3.29
C ALA A 118 15.17 12.88 -3.27
N PHE A 119 15.79 13.11 -4.43
CA PHE A 119 17.24 13.14 -4.59
C PHE A 119 17.85 14.23 -3.76
N VAL A 120 17.38 15.47 -3.82
CA VAL A 120 17.91 16.59 -3.02
C VAL A 120 17.82 16.31 -1.51
N ILE A 121 16.69 15.75 -1.07
CA ILE A 121 16.45 15.39 0.34
C ILE A 121 17.42 14.29 0.80
N LEU A 122 17.62 13.26 -0.02
CA LEU A 122 18.43 12.09 0.33
C LEU A 122 19.91 12.26 -0.03
N LEU A 123 20.27 13.26 -0.84
CA LEU A 123 21.61 13.41 -1.43
C LEU A 123 22.70 13.46 -0.37
N ILE A 124 22.53 14.33 0.62
CA ILE A 124 23.55 14.56 1.66
C ILE A 124 23.81 13.28 2.48
N PRO A 125 22.82 12.66 3.14
CA PRO A 125 23.07 11.53 4.02
C PRO A 125 23.59 10.32 3.26
N THR A 126 23.04 10.06 2.06
CA THR A 126 23.47 8.92 1.25
C THR A 126 24.85 9.13 0.63
N THR A 127 25.21 10.37 0.27
CA THR A 127 26.60 10.70 -0.11
C THR A 127 27.56 10.49 1.06
N LEU A 128 27.18 10.89 2.28
CA LEU A 128 28.00 10.62 3.47
C LEU A 128 28.13 9.12 3.76
N MET A 129 27.06 8.35 3.59
CA MET A 129 27.08 6.88 3.73
C MET A 129 27.99 6.25 2.67
N GLY A 130 27.87 6.63 1.40
CA GLY A 130 28.71 6.12 0.31
C GLY A 130 30.19 6.45 0.49
N ALA A 131 30.48 7.60 1.06
CA ALA A 131 31.82 8.04 1.41
C ALA A 131 32.52 7.15 2.47
N THR A 132 31.77 6.42 3.31
CA THR A 132 32.35 5.60 4.38
C THR A 132 33.20 4.44 3.84
N PHE A 133 32.72 3.72 2.82
CA PHE A 133 33.36 2.50 2.34
C PHE A 133 34.78 2.74 1.81
N PRO A 134 35.06 3.73 0.93
CA PRO A 134 36.42 4.00 0.47
C PRO A 134 37.39 4.38 1.59
N ILE A 135 36.94 5.11 2.63
CA ILE A 135 37.78 5.47 3.79
C ILE A 135 38.21 4.21 4.54
N ILE A 136 37.25 3.34 4.85
CA ILE A 136 37.49 2.11 5.59
C ILE A 136 38.35 1.15 4.77
N ALA A 137 38.03 0.97 3.48
CA ALA A 137 38.82 0.17 2.56
C ALA A 137 40.29 0.62 2.54
N ARG A 138 40.54 1.93 2.43
CA ARG A 138 41.91 2.47 2.44
C ARG A 138 42.63 2.25 3.77
N PHE A 139 41.93 2.33 4.90
CA PHE A 139 42.51 2.11 6.22
C PHE A 139 42.97 0.65 6.44
N TYR A 140 42.28 -0.31 5.82
CA TYR A 140 42.52 -1.76 6.00
C TYR A 140 43.36 -2.44 4.91
N THR A 141 43.53 -1.81 3.75
CA THR A 141 44.30 -2.36 2.63
C THR A 141 45.77 -1.95 2.77
N LYS A 142 46.58 -2.84 3.36
CA LYS A 142 48.06 -2.69 3.37
C LYS A 142 48.83 -3.84 2.73
N GLU A 143 48.34 -5.09 2.74
CA GLU A 143 49.12 -6.24 2.20
C GLU A 143 48.30 -7.32 1.47
N LYS A 144 47.08 -7.68 1.93
CA LYS A 144 46.19 -8.66 1.26
C LYS A 144 44.86 -8.01 0.86
N ILE A 145 44.87 -7.29 -0.26
CA ILE A 145 43.77 -6.43 -0.72
C ILE A 145 42.43 -7.19 -0.76
N GLY A 146 42.37 -8.37 -1.39
CA GLY A 146 41.14 -9.15 -1.52
C GLY A 146 40.53 -9.58 -0.18
N ASN A 147 41.34 -10.13 0.73
CA ASN A 147 40.85 -10.56 2.05
C ASN A 147 40.41 -9.39 2.93
N SER A 148 41.13 -8.26 2.89
CA SER A 148 40.76 -7.05 3.64
C SER A 148 39.44 -6.46 3.13
N ILE A 149 39.28 -6.32 1.81
CA ILE A 149 38.03 -5.80 1.21
C ILE A 149 36.86 -6.73 1.49
N GLY A 150 37.06 -8.05 1.31
CA GLY A 150 36.04 -9.05 1.61
C GLY A 150 35.54 -8.97 3.05
N LYS A 151 36.45 -8.88 4.03
CA LYS A 151 36.07 -8.74 5.46
C LYS A 151 35.26 -7.48 5.75
N ILE A 152 35.64 -6.34 5.18
CA ILE A 152 34.95 -5.06 5.36
C ILE A 152 33.54 -5.13 4.75
N TYR A 153 33.45 -5.66 3.53
CA TYR A 153 32.19 -5.83 2.83
C TYR A 153 31.25 -6.77 3.58
N SER A 154 31.75 -7.92 4.05
CA SER A 154 30.98 -8.85 4.88
C SER A 154 30.52 -8.20 6.19
N ALA A 155 31.36 -7.42 6.87
CA ALA A 155 30.99 -6.75 8.10
C ALA A 155 29.84 -5.76 7.90
N ASN A 156 29.90 -4.93 6.85
CA ASN A 156 28.82 -4.01 6.51
C ASN A 156 27.52 -4.75 6.20
N ASN A 157 27.60 -5.82 5.40
CA ASN A 157 26.43 -6.57 4.98
C ASN A 157 25.76 -7.31 6.15
N ILE A 158 26.55 -7.86 7.10
CA ILE A 158 26.00 -8.44 8.33
C ILE A 158 25.22 -7.39 9.11
N GLY A 159 25.80 -6.18 9.24
CA GLY A 159 25.13 -5.04 9.83
C GLY A 159 23.83 -4.70 9.13
N ALA A 160 23.88 -4.54 7.80
CA ALA A 160 22.74 -4.24 6.95
C ALA A 160 21.61 -5.26 7.07
N ILE A 161 21.90 -6.57 7.03
CA ILE A 161 20.92 -7.65 7.21
C ILE A 161 20.26 -7.55 8.59
N PHE A 162 21.05 -7.33 9.64
CA PHE A 162 20.51 -7.17 10.98
C PHE A 162 19.67 -5.87 11.10
N GLY A 163 20.12 -4.79 10.47
CA GLY A 163 19.42 -3.52 10.42
C GLY A 163 18.08 -3.60 9.71
N SER A 164 18.00 -4.29 8.57
CA SER A 164 16.75 -4.44 7.83
C SER A 164 15.73 -5.27 8.60
N PHE A 165 16.18 -6.35 9.23
CA PHE A 165 15.34 -7.17 10.10
C PHE A 165 14.84 -6.38 11.32
N VAL A 166 15.74 -5.75 12.06
CA VAL A 166 15.40 -5.00 13.28
C VAL A 166 14.53 -3.79 12.97
N ALA A 167 14.75 -3.09 11.86
CA ALA A 167 13.91 -1.96 11.45
C ALA A 167 12.46 -2.37 11.22
N GLY A 168 12.24 -3.32 10.30
CA GLY A 168 10.89 -3.70 9.86
C GLY A 168 10.10 -4.51 10.87
N PHE A 169 10.75 -5.41 11.62
CA PHE A 169 10.06 -6.37 12.50
C PHE A 169 10.07 -6.00 13.98
N VAL A 170 10.92 -5.05 14.41
CA VAL A 170 11.08 -4.70 15.83
C VAL A 170 10.89 -3.22 16.07
N LEU A 171 11.68 -2.36 15.41
CA LEU A 171 11.72 -0.94 15.74
C LEU A 171 10.44 -0.22 15.30
N ILE A 172 10.02 -0.40 14.05
CA ILE A 172 8.83 0.26 13.51
C ILE A 172 7.55 -0.24 14.23
N PRO A 173 7.29 -1.56 14.35
CA PRO A 173 6.05 -2.01 14.99
C PRO A 173 5.94 -1.69 16.49
N LEU A 174 7.07 -1.58 17.21
CA LEU A 174 7.05 -1.35 18.66
C LEU A 174 7.20 0.12 19.05
N PHE A 175 7.99 0.89 18.30
CA PHE A 175 8.37 2.26 18.67
C PHE A 175 8.02 3.31 17.60
N GLY A 176 7.60 2.86 16.41
CA GLY A 176 7.31 3.73 15.28
C GLY A 176 8.53 4.22 14.52
N ILE A 177 8.28 4.84 13.38
CA ILE A 177 9.28 5.34 12.43
C ILE A 177 10.17 6.40 13.08
N LYS A 178 9.56 7.34 13.81
CA LYS A 178 10.29 8.46 14.45
C LYS A 178 11.33 7.97 15.44
N ALA A 179 10.94 7.08 16.36
CA ALA A 179 11.87 6.55 17.36
C ALA A 179 12.97 5.70 16.70
N SER A 180 12.64 4.97 15.63
CA SER A 180 13.60 4.20 14.84
C SER A 180 14.69 5.07 14.21
N ILE A 181 14.31 6.22 13.63
CA ILE A 181 15.24 7.20 13.05
C ILE A 181 16.15 7.81 14.13
N ILE A 182 15.58 8.16 15.28
CA ILE A 182 16.33 8.71 16.43
C ILE A 182 17.32 7.66 16.96
N PHE A 183 16.88 6.41 17.09
CA PHE A 183 17.72 5.30 17.53
C PHE A 183 18.93 5.10 16.61
N ALA A 184 18.72 5.07 15.29
CA ALA A 184 19.81 5.01 14.32
C ALA A 184 20.75 6.22 14.47
N GLY A 185 20.20 7.43 14.60
CA GLY A 185 20.99 8.65 14.77
C GLY A 185 21.87 8.64 16.02
N ILE A 186 21.35 8.16 17.13
CA ILE A 186 22.11 7.98 18.37
C ILE A 186 23.27 7.00 18.13
N ILE A 187 23.05 5.88 17.43
CA ILE A 187 24.11 4.92 17.13
C ILE A 187 25.21 5.55 16.27
N ASN A 188 24.87 6.26 15.20
CA ASN A 188 25.87 6.94 14.36
C ASN A 188 26.67 8.00 15.15
N ILE A 189 26.01 8.77 16.01
CA ILE A 189 26.67 9.75 16.89
C ILE A 189 27.59 9.05 17.90
N LEU A 190 27.18 7.91 18.48
CA LEU A 190 28.01 7.11 19.37
C LEU A 190 29.24 6.54 18.65
N ILE A 191 29.07 6.04 17.42
CA ILE A 191 30.19 5.61 16.57
C ILE A 191 31.16 6.77 16.38
N ALA A 192 30.66 7.95 15.98
CA ALA A 192 31.47 9.13 15.78
C ALA A 192 32.26 9.51 17.04
N PHE A 193 31.60 9.53 18.21
CA PHE A 193 32.24 9.89 19.47
C PHE A 193 33.33 8.91 19.87
N VAL A 194 33.09 7.60 19.75
CA VAL A 194 34.09 6.58 20.06
C VAL A 194 35.31 6.72 19.14
N ILE A 195 35.08 6.82 17.82
CA ILE A 195 36.17 6.87 16.84
C ILE A 195 36.99 8.16 16.97
N ILE A 196 36.33 9.32 17.10
CA ILE A 196 37.00 10.61 17.26
C ILE A 196 37.76 10.67 18.59
N SER A 197 37.19 10.13 19.68
CA SER A 197 37.85 10.15 21.00
C SER A 197 39.15 9.37 21.06
N ILE A 198 39.22 8.26 20.32
CA ILE A 198 40.42 7.45 20.23
C ILE A 198 41.45 8.08 19.27
N SER A 199 40.98 8.85 18.28
CA SER A 199 41.81 9.32 17.16
C SER A 199 42.27 10.78 17.27
N SER A 200 41.59 11.64 18.05
CA SER A 200 41.97 13.05 18.26
C SER A 200 41.29 13.68 19.49
N LYS A 201 42.05 13.87 20.58
CA LYS A 201 41.54 14.47 21.85
C LYS A 201 41.12 15.93 21.73
N ASP A 202 41.74 16.69 20.82
CA ASP A 202 41.42 18.12 20.64
C ASP A 202 40.08 18.32 19.92
N LEU A 203 39.77 17.43 18.96
CA LEU A 203 38.51 17.49 18.23
C LEU A 203 37.31 17.16 19.13
N VAL A 204 37.47 16.20 20.04
CA VAL A 204 36.45 15.80 21.04
C VAL A 204 35.87 17.00 21.77
N LYS A 205 36.73 17.88 22.28
CA LYS A 205 36.31 19.03 23.10
C LYS A 205 35.45 20.04 22.32
N LYS A 206 35.57 20.08 20.99
CA LYS A 206 34.83 21.01 20.12
C LYS A 206 33.60 20.35 19.50
N VAL A 207 33.78 19.13 18.99
CA VAL A 207 32.76 18.44 18.20
C VAL A 207 31.65 17.90 19.10
N ILE A 208 31.98 17.21 20.20
CA ILE A 208 30.97 16.53 21.03
C ILE A 208 29.92 17.51 21.61
N PRO A 209 30.28 18.63 22.25
CA PRO A 209 29.28 19.55 22.80
C PRO A 209 28.39 20.17 21.71
N LEU A 210 28.98 20.53 20.56
CA LEU A 210 28.25 21.09 19.44
C LEU A 210 27.28 20.05 18.83
N SER A 211 27.71 18.81 18.69
CA SER A 211 26.86 17.71 18.20
C SER A 211 25.69 17.43 19.12
N ILE A 212 25.91 17.41 20.44
CA ILE A 212 24.84 17.22 21.43
C ILE A 212 23.87 18.41 21.37
N ALA A 213 24.37 19.64 21.36
CA ALA A 213 23.53 20.83 21.26
C ALA A 213 22.69 20.82 19.97
N LEU A 214 23.31 20.51 18.82
CA LEU A 214 22.61 20.42 17.54
C LEU A 214 21.58 19.28 17.52
N PHE A 215 21.93 18.11 18.06
CA PHE A 215 20.99 17.00 18.19
C PHE A 215 19.78 17.38 19.06
N LEU A 216 20.00 18.03 20.20
CA LEU A 216 18.92 18.48 21.07
C LEU A 216 18.05 19.57 20.42
N ILE A 217 18.65 20.49 19.65
CA ILE A 217 17.93 21.49 18.87
C ILE A 217 17.07 20.81 17.80
N ILE A 218 17.65 19.89 17.01
CA ILE A 218 16.91 19.13 16.01
C ILE A 218 15.79 18.35 16.69
N MET A 219 16.07 17.69 17.82
CA MET A 219 15.07 16.95 18.59
C MET A 219 13.90 17.83 19.04
N TYR A 220 14.19 19.04 19.54
CA TYR A 220 13.18 20.01 19.95
C TYR A 220 12.27 20.41 18.79
N PHE A 221 12.83 20.73 17.62
CA PHE A 221 12.06 21.08 16.42
C PHE A 221 11.45 19.86 15.70
N SER A 222 11.95 18.66 15.98
CA SER A 222 11.40 17.39 15.49
C SER A 222 10.18 16.93 16.29
N SER A 223 9.59 17.77 17.16
CA SER A 223 8.29 17.54 17.80
C SER A 223 7.18 17.57 16.74
N TYR A 224 7.23 16.59 15.85
CA TYR A 224 6.35 16.40 14.73
C TYR A 224 4.96 16.02 15.19
N ASN A 225 3.94 16.70 14.67
CA ASN A 225 2.58 16.20 14.71
C ASN A 225 2.41 15.21 13.57
N ILE A 226 2.74 13.94 13.83
CA ILE A 226 2.62 12.87 12.84
C ILE A 226 1.23 12.88 12.20
N LYS A 227 0.21 13.24 12.97
CA LYS A 227 -1.16 13.41 12.53
C LYS A 227 -1.31 14.37 11.34
N GLU A 228 -0.56 15.47 11.24
CA GLU A 228 -0.65 16.42 10.12
C GLU A 228 -0.13 15.84 8.80
N LEU A 229 0.88 14.97 8.86
CA LEU A 229 1.28 14.17 7.70
C LEU A 229 0.15 13.22 7.35
N TYR A 230 -0.32 12.46 8.34
CA TYR A 230 -1.30 11.40 8.14
C TYR A 230 -2.72 11.90 7.83
N SER A 231 -3.07 13.16 8.09
CA SER A 231 -4.33 13.79 7.68
C SER A 231 -4.21 14.45 6.32
N GLY A 232 -2.99 14.85 5.96
CA GLY A 232 -2.62 15.24 4.60
C GLY A 232 -2.37 14.08 3.66
N GLY A 233 -2.68 12.84 4.09
CA GLY A 233 -2.74 11.66 3.24
C GLY A 233 -3.63 11.94 2.06
N LEU A 234 -2.99 12.25 0.95
CA LEU A 234 -3.65 12.60 -0.29
C LEU A 234 -4.37 11.35 -0.78
N THR A 235 -5.67 11.26 -0.50
CA THR A 235 -6.59 10.90 -1.58
C THR A 235 -6.23 11.84 -2.74
N ARG A 236 -5.90 11.27 -3.89
CA ARG A 236 -5.61 12.01 -5.13
C ARG A 236 -6.80 12.87 -5.62
N ALA A 237 -7.86 12.99 -4.81
CA ALA A 237 -8.91 14.01 -4.81
C ALA A 237 -8.70 15.14 -3.77
N GLY A 238 -7.56 15.83 -3.79
CA GLY A 238 -7.43 17.21 -3.31
C GLY A 238 -8.09 17.57 -1.97
N VAL A 239 -7.71 16.91 -0.86
CA VAL A 239 -8.11 17.39 0.46
C VAL A 239 -7.43 18.74 0.71
N SER A 240 -8.23 19.80 0.63
CA SER A 240 -7.81 21.16 0.95
C SER A 240 -7.26 21.22 2.38
N LYS A 241 -6.27 22.10 2.60
CA LYS A 241 -5.63 22.32 3.93
C LYS A 241 -6.66 22.51 5.07
N GLY A 242 -7.87 23.00 4.77
CA GLY A 242 -8.94 23.24 5.75
C GLY A 242 -9.70 22.00 6.25
N ILE A 243 -9.69 20.88 5.52
CA ILE A 243 -10.28 19.61 6.00
C ILE A 243 -9.31 18.91 6.98
N ILE A 244 -8.01 18.99 6.67
CA ILE A 244 -6.89 18.41 7.44
C ILE A 244 -6.80 19.00 8.85
N GLU A 245 -6.93 20.33 8.97
CA GLU A 245 -6.87 21.04 10.26
C GLU A 245 -8.05 20.71 11.20
N ASN A 246 -9.15 20.13 10.67
CA ASN A 246 -10.34 19.77 11.43
C ASN A 246 -10.63 18.25 11.46
N THR A 247 -9.73 17.41 10.95
CA THR A 247 -9.94 15.95 10.92
C THR A 247 -9.64 15.35 12.30
N ASP A 248 -10.62 14.67 12.90
CA ASP A 248 -10.44 13.99 14.19
C ASP A 248 -9.84 12.59 13.97
N PHE A 249 -8.72 12.29 14.62
CA PHE A 249 -8.05 10.99 14.56
C PHE A 249 -8.54 10.10 15.69
N LEU A 250 -9.31 9.09 15.34
CA LEU A 250 -9.81 8.08 16.27
C LEU A 250 -8.78 6.99 16.55
N TYR A 251 -7.98 6.64 15.55
CA TYR A 251 -6.94 5.61 15.62
C TYR A 251 -5.73 5.98 14.76
N TYR A 252 -4.54 5.60 15.21
CA TYR A 252 -3.29 5.72 14.46
C TYR A 252 -2.27 4.70 14.98
N ASN A 253 -1.69 3.91 14.08
CA ASN A 253 -0.60 3.00 14.42
C ASN A 253 0.28 2.67 13.20
N GLU A 254 1.56 2.36 13.44
CA GLU A 254 2.54 2.03 12.40
C GLU A 254 2.85 0.53 12.46
N GLY A 255 2.51 -0.19 11.39
CA GLY A 255 2.55 -1.65 11.31
C GLY A 255 3.70 -2.19 10.47
N LEU A 256 3.63 -3.50 10.19
CA LEU A 256 4.67 -4.22 9.46
C LEU A 256 4.73 -3.81 8.00
N TYR A 257 3.58 -3.62 7.36
CA TYR A 257 3.42 -3.35 5.93
C TYR A 257 2.92 -1.94 5.67
N ALA A 258 2.11 -1.39 6.56
CA ALA A 258 1.50 -0.07 6.38
C ALA A 258 1.36 0.71 7.69
N THR A 259 1.15 2.01 7.54
CA THR A 259 0.59 2.83 8.61
C THR A 259 -0.92 2.89 8.45
N VAL A 260 -1.64 2.62 9.54
CA VAL A 260 -3.11 2.58 9.55
C VAL A 260 -3.65 3.67 10.47
N SER A 261 -4.65 4.40 9.99
CA SER A 261 -5.39 5.37 10.79
C SER A 261 -6.88 5.27 10.54
N VAL A 262 -7.66 5.68 11.55
CA VAL A 262 -9.09 5.90 11.41
C VAL A 262 -9.35 7.36 11.71
N THR A 263 -9.90 8.06 10.73
CA THR A 263 -10.29 9.46 10.86
C THR A 263 -11.80 9.59 10.89
N LYS A 264 -12.28 10.71 11.41
CA LYS A 264 -13.67 11.12 11.31
C LYS A 264 -13.76 12.35 10.41
N ASP A 265 -14.52 12.24 9.34
CA ASP A 265 -14.82 13.33 8.43
C ASP A 265 -15.53 14.46 9.22
N PRO A 266 -15.03 15.70 9.15
CA PRO A 266 -15.61 16.82 9.91
C PRO A 266 -16.94 17.33 9.34
N LEU A 267 -17.25 17.08 8.07
CA LEU A 267 -18.46 17.53 7.39
C LEU A 267 -19.60 16.51 7.54
N GLU A 268 -19.33 15.24 7.25
CA GLU A 268 -20.36 14.19 7.23
C GLU A 268 -20.34 13.30 8.48
N GLY A 269 -19.29 13.40 9.30
CA GLY A 269 -19.13 12.57 10.50
C GLY A 269 -18.76 11.11 10.20
N ALA A 270 -18.57 10.76 8.92
CA ALA A 270 -18.21 9.42 8.48
C ALA A 270 -16.82 9.02 9.01
N ARG A 271 -16.65 7.76 9.42
CA ARG A 271 -15.33 7.25 9.79
C ARG A 271 -14.66 6.66 8.55
N VAL A 272 -13.39 6.98 8.32
CA VAL A 272 -12.63 6.51 7.15
C VAL A 272 -11.42 5.73 7.63
N LEU A 273 -11.27 4.51 7.12
CA LEU A 273 -10.07 3.70 7.30
C LEU A 273 -9.04 4.12 6.26
N LEU A 274 -7.88 4.58 6.72
CA LEU A 274 -6.78 5.01 5.87
C LEU A 274 -5.62 4.01 6.01
N ILE A 275 -5.10 3.52 4.87
CA ILE A 275 -3.89 2.70 4.80
C ILE A 275 -2.84 3.44 3.99
N ASN A 276 -1.73 3.82 4.63
CA ASN A 276 -0.73 4.79 4.14
C ASN A 276 -1.38 6.06 3.58
N GLY A 277 -2.46 6.54 4.22
CA GLY A 277 -3.11 7.80 3.87
C GLY A 277 -4.13 7.71 2.74
N LYS A 278 -4.36 6.54 2.14
CA LYS A 278 -5.45 6.32 1.17
C LYS A 278 -6.65 5.68 1.86
N GLY A 279 -7.86 6.20 1.58
CA GLY A 279 -9.12 5.61 2.04
C GLY A 279 -9.34 4.23 1.44
N GLN A 280 -9.46 3.21 2.31
CA GLN A 280 -9.72 1.82 1.91
C GLN A 280 -11.11 1.33 2.30
N GLY A 281 -11.90 2.18 2.94
CA GLY A 281 -13.27 1.92 3.32
C GLY A 281 -13.74 2.92 4.37
N SER A 282 -15.04 3.13 4.46
CA SER A 282 -15.60 4.11 5.38
C SER A 282 -17.03 3.75 5.78
N THR A 283 -17.58 4.54 6.68
CA THR A 283 -19.01 4.51 7.01
C THR A 283 -19.84 5.33 6.02
N ALA A 284 -19.22 5.91 4.98
CA ALA A 284 -19.95 6.64 3.94
C ALA A 284 -20.74 5.65 3.08
N PHE A 285 -21.81 6.14 2.48
CA PHE A 285 -22.77 5.33 1.75
C PHE A 285 -22.14 4.47 0.64
N GLN A 286 -21.24 5.05 -0.16
CA GLN A 286 -20.64 4.37 -1.32
C GLN A 286 -19.81 3.15 -0.90
N ASP A 287 -18.96 3.31 0.11
CA ASP A 287 -18.12 2.23 0.61
C ASP A 287 -18.97 1.16 1.31
N LEU A 288 -19.95 1.59 2.13
CA LEU A 288 -20.87 0.67 2.79
C LEU A 288 -21.67 -0.16 1.78
N ARG A 289 -22.11 0.44 0.68
CA ARG A 289 -22.85 -0.25 -0.39
C ARG A 289 -22.01 -1.37 -1.01
N ILE A 290 -20.73 -1.11 -1.33
CA ILE A 290 -19.83 -2.16 -1.81
C ILE A 290 -19.68 -3.28 -0.77
N ASN A 291 -19.35 -2.98 0.49
CA ASN A 291 -19.11 -4.03 1.48
C ASN A 291 -20.36 -4.91 1.70
N LEU A 292 -21.55 -4.31 1.75
CA LEU A 292 -22.80 -5.07 1.88
C LEU A 292 -23.13 -5.88 0.63
N LEU A 293 -22.88 -5.36 -0.58
CA LEU A 293 -23.07 -6.13 -1.81
C LEU A 293 -22.11 -7.32 -1.88
N LEU A 294 -20.86 -7.16 -1.46
CA LEU A 294 -19.89 -8.25 -1.38
C LEU A 294 -20.34 -9.37 -0.40
N ALA A 295 -21.10 -9.02 0.64
CA ALA A 295 -21.68 -9.98 1.56
C ALA A 295 -22.99 -10.61 1.07
N TYR A 296 -23.91 -9.82 0.51
CA TYR A 296 -25.26 -10.29 0.20
C TYR A 296 -25.43 -10.87 -1.19
N LEU A 297 -24.69 -10.42 -2.21
CA LEU A 297 -24.69 -11.05 -3.53
C LEU A 297 -24.43 -12.56 -3.45
N PRO A 298 -23.39 -13.06 -2.74
CA PRO A 298 -23.17 -14.48 -2.66
C PRO A 298 -24.29 -15.24 -1.94
N LEU A 299 -24.86 -14.68 -0.87
CA LEU A 299 -25.99 -15.29 -0.15
C LEU A 299 -27.27 -15.34 -1.01
N ILE A 300 -27.44 -14.41 -1.96
CA ILE A 300 -28.57 -14.41 -2.89
C ILE A 300 -28.36 -15.39 -4.04
N PHE A 301 -27.15 -15.48 -4.62
CA PHE A 301 -26.88 -16.40 -5.73
C PHE A 301 -26.77 -17.86 -5.25
N LYS A 302 -26.22 -18.06 -4.06
CA LYS A 302 -25.95 -19.37 -3.45
C LYS A 302 -26.43 -19.39 -1.99
N PRO A 303 -27.75 -19.38 -1.74
CA PRO A 303 -28.30 -19.39 -0.38
C PRO A 303 -27.95 -20.65 0.41
N GLU A 304 -27.56 -21.73 -0.27
CA GLU A 304 -27.09 -22.98 0.35
C GLU A 304 -25.63 -22.96 0.81
N SER A 305 -24.92 -21.84 0.69
CA SER A 305 -23.52 -21.72 1.12
C SER A 305 -23.37 -22.02 2.60
N GLU A 306 -22.35 -22.79 2.99
CA GLU A 306 -22.04 -23.10 4.39
C GLU A 306 -20.82 -22.32 4.90
N ASP A 307 -19.90 -21.96 4.01
CA ASP A 307 -18.70 -21.24 4.37
C ASP A 307 -18.18 -20.24 3.31
N ALA A 308 -17.38 -19.28 3.80
CA ALA A 308 -16.71 -18.30 3.00
C ALA A 308 -15.26 -18.08 3.43
N LEU A 309 -14.42 -17.75 2.45
CA LEU A 309 -13.11 -17.11 2.66
C LEU A 309 -13.21 -15.65 2.21
N VAL A 310 -12.90 -14.70 3.10
CA VAL A 310 -12.82 -13.28 2.78
C VAL A 310 -11.35 -12.88 2.75
N ILE A 311 -10.90 -12.29 1.64
CA ILE A 311 -9.54 -11.80 1.47
C ILE A 311 -9.53 -10.29 1.72
N GLY A 312 -8.89 -9.88 2.81
CA GLY A 312 -8.89 -8.50 3.33
C GLY A 312 -9.96 -8.31 4.41
N LEU A 313 -9.59 -7.79 5.59
CA LEU A 313 -10.55 -7.47 6.63
C LEU A 313 -11.13 -6.07 6.42
N GLY A 314 -10.28 -5.07 6.20
CA GLY A 314 -10.68 -3.68 6.04
C GLY A 314 -11.51 -3.16 7.22
N THR A 315 -12.72 -2.68 6.94
CA THR A 315 -13.69 -2.24 7.98
C THR A 315 -14.35 -3.42 8.71
N GLY A 316 -14.23 -4.64 8.18
CA GLY A 316 -14.83 -5.87 8.68
C GLY A 316 -16.28 -6.09 8.26
N VAL A 317 -16.90 -5.14 7.53
CA VAL A 317 -18.33 -5.17 7.21
C VAL A 317 -18.72 -6.44 6.47
N THR A 318 -18.08 -6.75 5.35
CA THR A 318 -18.41 -7.94 4.55
C THR A 318 -18.32 -9.23 5.34
N SER A 319 -17.22 -9.39 6.10
CA SER A 319 -17.01 -10.56 6.96
C SER A 319 -18.09 -10.65 8.04
N GLY A 320 -18.46 -9.53 8.65
CA GLY A 320 -19.48 -9.45 9.71
C GLY A 320 -20.88 -9.82 9.24
N HIS A 321 -21.26 -9.36 8.04
CA HIS A 321 -22.56 -9.67 7.46
C HIS A 321 -22.65 -11.11 6.94
N LEU A 322 -21.57 -11.65 6.34
CA LEU A 322 -21.52 -13.07 5.98
C LEU A 322 -21.59 -13.97 7.23
N ALA A 323 -20.88 -13.62 8.30
CA ALA A 323 -20.80 -14.42 9.53
C ALA A 323 -22.14 -14.52 10.29
N GLN A 324 -23.15 -13.74 9.94
CA GLN A 324 -24.51 -13.91 10.46
C GLN A 324 -25.19 -15.19 9.94
N SER A 325 -24.82 -15.64 8.73
CA SER A 325 -25.49 -16.75 8.05
C SER A 325 -24.60 -17.99 7.86
N ILE A 326 -23.30 -17.79 7.68
CA ILE A 326 -22.36 -18.86 7.29
C ILE A 326 -21.04 -18.77 8.07
N LYS A 327 -20.20 -19.80 8.02
CA LYS A 327 -18.87 -19.77 8.63
C LYS A 327 -17.91 -18.95 7.76
N VAL A 328 -17.25 -17.95 8.33
CA VAL A 328 -16.37 -17.03 7.60
C VAL A 328 -14.96 -17.15 8.12
N LYS A 329 -14.01 -17.39 7.22
CA LYS A 329 -12.59 -17.18 7.48
C LYS A 329 -12.14 -15.89 6.80
N THR A 330 -11.52 -14.97 7.53
CA THR A 330 -10.98 -13.73 6.95
C THR A 330 -9.47 -13.74 7.00
N LEU A 331 -8.83 -13.39 5.89
CA LEU A 331 -7.39 -13.19 5.80
C LEU A 331 -7.08 -11.69 5.90
N GLU A 332 -6.18 -11.31 6.79
CA GLU A 332 -5.69 -9.93 6.91
C GLU A 332 -4.15 -9.94 6.95
N ILE A 333 -3.51 -9.15 6.08
CA ILE A 333 -2.05 -9.11 6.00
C ILE A 333 -1.43 -8.19 7.06
N GLU A 334 -2.14 -7.14 7.46
CA GLU A 334 -1.66 -6.13 8.40
C GLU A 334 -2.38 -6.25 9.77
N PRO A 335 -1.71 -6.79 10.82
CA PRO A 335 -2.30 -6.97 12.14
C PRO A 335 -2.99 -5.74 12.73
N ILE A 336 -2.47 -4.53 12.48
CA ILE A 336 -3.06 -3.31 13.05
C ILE A 336 -4.38 -2.90 12.39
N VAL A 337 -4.73 -3.44 11.21
CA VAL A 337 -6.07 -3.27 10.61
C VAL A 337 -7.14 -3.93 11.49
N VAL A 338 -6.81 -5.02 12.19
CA VAL A 338 -7.72 -5.68 13.13
C VAL A 338 -8.15 -4.73 14.24
N SER A 339 -7.20 -4.03 14.85
CA SER A 339 -7.50 -3.00 15.85
C SER A 339 -8.26 -1.82 15.26
N ALA A 340 -7.94 -1.41 14.03
CA ALA A 340 -8.66 -0.34 13.35
C ALA A 340 -10.14 -0.73 13.05
N SER A 341 -10.42 -2.00 12.76
CA SER A 341 -11.77 -2.50 12.48
C SER A 341 -12.72 -2.36 13.67
N GLU A 342 -12.22 -2.27 14.91
CA GLU A 342 -13.05 -2.04 16.11
C GLU A 342 -13.78 -0.69 16.07
N TYR A 343 -13.25 0.28 15.33
CA TYR A 343 -13.88 1.59 15.13
C TYR A 343 -15.08 1.53 14.16
N PHE A 344 -15.34 0.36 13.57
CA PHE A 344 -16.46 0.09 12.67
C PHE A 344 -17.43 -0.95 13.26
N LYS A 345 -17.32 -1.29 14.55
CA LYS A 345 -18.19 -2.26 15.27
C LYS A 345 -19.69 -2.17 14.93
N PRO A 346 -20.31 -0.98 14.90
CA PRO A 346 -21.73 -0.87 14.57
C PRO A 346 -22.10 -1.33 13.16
N LEU A 347 -21.18 -1.25 12.20
CA LEU A 347 -21.41 -1.66 10.80
C LEU A 347 -20.91 -3.07 10.52
N ASN A 348 -19.85 -3.52 11.19
CA ASN A 348 -19.33 -4.88 10.99
C ASN A 348 -19.94 -5.92 11.92
N LEU A 349 -21.01 -5.57 12.65
CA LEU A 349 -21.74 -6.48 13.55
C LEU A 349 -20.84 -7.16 14.58
N ASN A 350 -19.81 -6.44 15.05
CA ASN A 350 -18.81 -6.92 16.00
C ASN A 350 -18.15 -8.25 15.56
N VAL A 351 -17.81 -8.34 14.26
CA VAL A 351 -17.35 -9.56 13.58
C VAL A 351 -16.28 -10.35 14.34
N LEU A 352 -15.34 -9.67 15.01
CA LEU A 352 -14.24 -10.31 15.74
C LEU A 352 -14.69 -11.15 16.94
N GLU A 353 -15.91 -10.94 17.44
CA GLU A 353 -16.51 -11.71 18.54
C GLU A 353 -17.56 -12.72 18.04
N ASN A 354 -17.82 -12.77 16.73
CA ASN A 354 -18.81 -13.68 16.14
C ASN A 354 -18.28 -15.12 16.14
N SER A 355 -19.06 -16.08 16.68
CA SER A 355 -18.67 -17.49 16.75
C SER A 355 -18.52 -18.20 15.40
N ASN A 356 -19.08 -17.62 14.33
CA ASN A 356 -18.94 -18.09 12.96
C ASN A 356 -17.72 -17.48 12.25
N HIS A 357 -16.99 -16.55 12.88
CA HIS A 357 -15.84 -15.88 12.29
C HIS A 357 -14.52 -16.46 12.81
N ASP A 358 -13.57 -16.65 11.89
CA ASP A 358 -12.17 -17.01 12.18
C ASP A 358 -11.25 -16.05 11.42
N LEU A 359 -10.40 -15.33 12.15
CA LEU A 359 -9.44 -14.38 11.58
C LEU A 359 -8.06 -15.00 11.50
N VAL A 360 -7.42 -14.92 10.34
CA VAL A 360 -6.05 -15.38 10.11
C VAL A 360 -5.20 -14.22 9.63
N ILE A 361 -4.09 -13.98 10.32
CA ILE A 361 -3.07 -13.04 9.85
C ILE A 361 -2.13 -13.78 8.90
N ASP A 362 -2.30 -13.58 7.61
CA ASP A 362 -1.44 -14.14 6.57
C ASP A 362 -1.57 -13.36 5.26
N ASP A 363 -0.59 -13.52 4.37
CA ASP A 363 -0.72 -13.08 2.99
C ASP A 363 -1.66 -14.02 2.23
N ALA A 364 -2.58 -13.44 1.44
CA ALA A 364 -3.63 -14.18 0.77
C ALA A 364 -3.08 -15.22 -0.22
N ARG A 365 -2.05 -14.88 -1.01
CA ARG A 365 -1.47 -15.82 -1.97
C ARG A 365 -0.75 -16.95 -1.26
N ASN A 366 0.03 -16.64 -0.21
CA ASN A 366 0.71 -17.63 0.61
C ASN A 366 -0.27 -18.59 1.30
N TYR A 367 -1.43 -18.09 1.74
CA TYR A 367 -2.49 -18.90 2.31
C TYR A 367 -3.07 -19.86 1.27
N LEU A 368 -3.55 -19.33 0.14
CA LEU A 368 -4.18 -20.13 -0.93
C LEU A 368 -3.23 -21.22 -1.46
N LEU A 369 -1.94 -20.91 -1.64
CA LEU A 369 -0.93 -21.88 -2.09
C LEU A 369 -0.75 -23.10 -1.16
N LYS A 370 -1.07 -22.96 0.13
CA LYS A 370 -0.91 -24.02 1.14
C LYS A 370 -2.23 -24.62 1.59
N ASN A 371 -3.32 -23.94 1.31
CA ASN A 371 -4.64 -24.34 1.75
C ASN A 371 -5.05 -25.64 1.05
N LYS A 372 -5.90 -26.41 1.73
CA LYS A 372 -6.45 -27.69 1.22
C LYS A 372 -7.96 -27.73 1.32
N LYS A 373 -8.56 -26.72 1.93
CA LYS A 373 -10.00 -26.61 2.15
C LYS A 373 -10.61 -25.85 0.98
N LYS A 374 -11.74 -26.34 0.47
CA LYS A 374 -12.56 -25.62 -0.50
C LYS A 374 -13.66 -24.81 0.19
N TYR A 375 -14.07 -23.72 -0.45
CA TYR A 375 -15.10 -22.81 0.04
C TYR A 375 -16.27 -22.71 -0.93
N ASP A 376 -17.48 -22.47 -0.41
CA ASP A 376 -18.63 -22.12 -1.25
C ASP A 376 -18.53 -20.70 -1.81
N VAL A 377 -17.97 -19.79 -1.02
CA VAL A 377 -17.77 -18.39 -1.38
C VAL A 377 -16.33 -17.99 -1.13
N ILE A 378 -15.71 -17.33 -2.10
CA ILE A 378 -14.52 -16.51 -1.85
C ILE A 378 -14.88 -15.07 -2.19
N ALA A 379 -14.69 -14.15 -1.24
CA ALA A 379 -14.90 -12.72 -1.45
C ALA A 379 -13.55 -11.99 -1.32
N SER A 380 -13.32 -10.99 -2.16
CA SER A 380 -12.03 -10.30 -2.26
C SER A 380 -12.20 -8.79 -2.17
N GLU A 381 -11.63 -8.21 -1.11
CA GLU A 381 -11.55 -6.77 -0.80
C GLU A 381 -10.10 -6.35 -0.68
N LEU A 382 -9.53 -5.99 -1.81
CA LEU A 382 -8.10 -5.75 -1.93
C LEU A 382 -7.81 -4.25 -1.93
N ASN A 383 -6.54 -3.91 -1.78
CA ASN A 383 -6.07 -2.60 -2.19
C ASN A 383 -6.07 -2.50 -3.73
N ASP A 384 -6.07 -1.28 -4.24
CA ASP A 384 -6.04 -0.95 -5.67
C ASP A 384 -4.83 -1.58 -6.36
N PRO A 385 -4.89 -1.94 -7.66
CA PRO A 385 -3.79 -2.59 -8.38
C PRO A 385 -2.50 -1.76 -8.46
N TRP A 386 -2.58 -0.43 -8.38
CA TRP A 386 -1.40 0.44 -8.38
C TRP A 386 -0.66 0.45 -7.04
N TYR A 387 -1.31 -0.04 -5.98
CA TYR A 387 -0.72 -0.08 -4.66
C TYR A 387 0.42 -1.10 -4.65
N SER A 388 1.58 -0.70 -4.15
CA SER A 388 2.74 -1.60 -4.12
C SER A 388 2.39 -2.90 -3.39
N PHE A 389 2.73 -4.04 -3.99
CA PHE A 389 2.46 -5.40 -3.50
C PHE A 389 1.00 -5.91 -3.56
N SER A 390 0.01 -5.13 -4.01
CA SER A 390 -1.37 -5.63 -4.21
C SER A 390 -1.57 -6.23 -5.62
N ASN A 391 -0.85 -5.74 -6.63
CA ASN A 391 -1.09 -6.08 -8.03
C ASN A 391 -1.08 -7.59 -8.36
N PRO A 392 -0.21 -8.44 -7.73
CA PRO A 392 -0.28 -9.88 -7.96
C PRO A 392 -1.66 -10.49 -7.66
N LEU A 393 -2.51 -9.84 -6.87
CA LEU A 393 -3.88 -10.27 -6.56
C LEU A 393 -4.91 -9.93 -7.66
N PHE A 394 -4.45 -9.45 -8.82
CA PHE A 394 -5.25 -9.23 -10.03
C PHE A 394 -4.74 -10.06 -11.22
N SER A 395 -3.80 -10.98 -10.99
CA SER A 395 -3.20 -11.85 -12.00
C SER A 395 -4.07 -13.07 -12.29
N LYS A 396 -3.86 -13.67 -13.47
CA LYS A 396 -4.42 -14.97 -13.84
C LYS A 396 -4.07 -16.05 -12.81
N GLU A 397 -2.82 -16.09 -12.37
CA GLU A 397 -2.32 -17.07 -11.41
C GLU A 397 -3.01 -16.94 -10.05
N PHE A 398 -3.30 -15.72 -9.60
CA PHE A 398 -4.10 -15.52 -8.39
C PHE A 398 -5.54 -16.03 -8.56
N PHE A 399 -6.19 -15.72 -9.68
CA PHE A 399 -7.55 -16.21 -9.94
C PHE A 399 -7.59 -17.74 -10.07
N GLU A 400 -6.54 -18.37 -10.61
CA GLU A 400 -6.40 -19.83 -10.64
C GLU A 400 -6.32 -20.42 -9.23
N LEU A 401 -5.52 -19.82 -8.33
CA LEU A 401 -5.47 -20.24 -6.92
C LEU A 401 -6.84 -20.12 -6.23
N VAL A 402 -7.54 -19.01 -6.46
CA VAL A 402 -8.91 -18.82 -5.95
C VAL A 402 -9.85 -19.92 -6.47
N ASN A 403 -9.77 -20.24 -7.77
CA ASN A 403 -10.60 -21.28 -8.37
C ASN A 403 -10.28 -22.70 -7.87
N GLU A 404 -9.01 -22.99 -7.58
CA GLU A 404 -8.60 -24.26 -6.99
C GLU A 404 -9.20 -24.47 -5.59
N ASP A 405 -9.32 -23.38 -4.82
CA ASP A 405 -9.90 -23.35 -3.47
C ASP A 405 -11.42 -23.13 -3.43
N LEU A 406 -12.07 -23.04 -4.59
CA LEU A 406 -13.53 -23.05 -4.67
C LEU A 406 -14.11 -24.46 -4.76
N ASN A 407 -15.30 -24.64 -4.19
CA ASN A 407 -16.18 -25.75 -4.52
C ASN A 407 -16.60 -25.69 -6.00
N ARG A 408 -16.99 -26.82 -6.58
CA ARG A 408 -17.31 -26.92 -8.02
C ARG A 408 -18.44 -25.98 -8.46
N ASP A 409 -19.34 -25.67 -7.55
CA ASP A 409 -20.47 -24.75 -7.68
C ASP A 409 -20.32 -23.53 -6.76
N GLY A 410 -19.09 -23.26 -6.31
CA GLY A 410 -18.74 -22.08 -5.55
C GLY A 410 -18.66 -20.84 -6.43
N ILE A 411 -18.62 -19.70 -5.76
CA ILE A 411 -18.62 -18.37 -6.40
C ILE A 411 -17.48 -17.51 -5.86
N PHE A 412 -16.82 -16.80 -6.78
CA PHE A 412 -15.86 -15.76 -6.45
C PHE A 412 -16.52 -14.39 -6.60
N ILE A 413 -16.48 -13.56 -5.57
CA ILE A 413 -16.96 -12.19 -5.58
C ILE A 413 -15.75 -11.25 -5.47
N HIS A 414 -15.48 -10.48 -6.51
CA HIS A 414 -14.27 -9.67 -6.63
C HIS A 414 -14.59 -8.20 -6.86
N TRP A 415 -14.12 -7.34 -5.95
CA TRP A 415 -14.20 -5.89 -6.12
C TRP A 415 -13.14 -5.38 -7.11
N VAL A 416 -13.55 -4.51 -8.03
CA VAL A 416 -12.71 -3.92 -9.07
C VAL A 416 -12.83 -2.38 -9.04
N PRO A 417 -11.77 -1.65 -8.65
CA PRO A 417 -11.75 -0.19 -8.65
C PRO A 417 -11.46 0.34 -10.07
N ILE A 418 -12.49 0.74 -10.80
CA ILE A 418 -12.31 1.22 -12.18
C ILE A 418 -11.93 2.71 -12.26
N TYR A 419 -11.86 3.41 -11.12
CA TYR A 419 -11.56 4.85 -11.07
C TYR A 419 -10.13 5.23 -11.51
N GLU A 420 -9.16 4.29 -11.54
CA GLU A 420 -7.85 4.51 -12.18
C GLU A 420 -7.59 3.68 -13.43
N PHE A 421 -8.61 2.99 -13.93
CA PHE A 421 -8.47 2.13 -15.09
C PHE A 421 -8.65 2.95 -16.36
N SER A 422 -7.86 2.65 -17.38
CA SER A 422 -8.25 2.95 -18.76
C SER A 422 -9.21 1.85 -19.28
N VAL A 423 -9.86 2.11 -20.42
CA VAL A 423 -10.65 1.08 -21.14
C VAL A 423 -9.80 -0.17 -21.42
N GLU A 424 -8.53 -0.01 -21.79
CA GLU A 424 -7.61 -1.13 -22.04
C GLU A 424 -7.30 -1.91 -20.75
N ASP A 425 -7.12 -1.22 -19.62
CA ASP A 425 -6.88 -1.85 -18.32
C ASP A 425 -8.09 -2.66 -17.86
N PHE A 426 -9.30 -2.12 -18.01
CA PHE A 426 -10.52 -2.85 -17.69
C PHE A 426 -10.71 -4.07 -18.58
N ARG A 427 -10.51 -3.94 -19.90
CA ARG A 427 -10.57 -5.09 -20.81
C ARG A 427 -9.53 -6.15 -20.44
N SER A 428 -8.32 -5.76 -20.07
CA SER A 428 -7.26 -6.70 -19.66
C SER A 428 -7.63 -7.40 -18.35
N SER A 429 -8.10 -6.65 -17.35
CA SER A 429 -8.60 -7.19 -16.08
C SER A 429 -9.75 -8.18 -16.29
N TYR A 430 -10.77 -7.78 -17.07
CA TYR A 430 -11.91 -8.63 -17.40
C TYR A 430 -11.52 -9.88 -18.18
N LYS A 431 -10.64 -9.77 -19.20
CA LYS A 431 -10.12 -10.93 -19.95
C LYS A 431 -9.40 -11.90 -19.03
N THR A 432 -8.62 -11.38 -18.10
CA THR A 432 -7.87 -12.18 -17.13
C THR A 432 -8.82 -12.96 -16.24
N PHE A 433 -9.84 -12.30 -15.68
CA PHE A 433 -10.89 -12.95 -14.90
C PHE A 433 -11.65 -14.02 -15.71
N LYS A 434 -12.04 -13.70 -16.95
CA LYS A 434 -12.73 -14.62 -17.88
C LYS A 434 -11.89 -15.82 -18.31
N SER A 435 -10.56 -15.70 -18.30
CA SER A 435 -9.68 -16.83 -18.62
C SER A 435 -9.76 -17.96 -17.58
N VAL A 436 -10.26 -17.67 -16.37
CA VAL A 436 -10.42 -18.63 -15.27
C VAL A 436 -11.88 -18.96 -15.02
N PHE A 437 -12.78 -17.97 -15.04
CA PHE A 437 -14.20 -18.14 -14.76
C PHE A 437 -15.05 -18.03 -16.04
N PRO A 438 -15.71 -19.12 -16.50
CA PRO A 438 -16.52 -19.10 -17.71
C PRO A 438 -17.85 -18.35 -17.56
N TYR A 439 -18.44 -18.32 -16.35
CA TYR A 439 -19.68 -17.62 -16.06
C TYR A 439 -19.40 -16.40 -15.20
N ILE A 440 -19.82 -15.22 -15.68
CA ILE A 440 -19.51 -13.93 -15.05
C ILE A 440 -20.75 -13.05 -15.02
N LEU A 441 -20.94 -12.38 -13.88
CA LEU A 441 -21.85 -11.24 -13.74
C LEU A 441 -21.07 -10.02 -13.27
N ALA A 442 -21.48 -8.82 -13.68
CA ALA A 442 -20.93 -7.58 -13.17
C ALA A 442 -22.02 -6.69 -12.61
N PHE A 443 -21.79 -6.15 -11.41
CA PHE A 443 -22.67 -5.21 -10.74
C PHE A 443 -21.93 -3.89 -10.54
N ALA A 444 -22.60 -2.76 -10.79
CA ALA A 444 -22.12 -1.44 -10.42
C ALA A 444 -22.32 -1.21 -8.91
N ASN A 445 -21.45 -0.40 -8.31
CA ASN A 445 -21.73 0.18 -7.00
C ASN A 445 -22.92 1.15 -7.08
N VAL A 446 -22.84 2.12 -7.98
CA VAL A 446 -23.85 3.16 -8.17
C VAL A 446 -24.01 3.43 -9.67
N LYS A 447 -25.24 3.66 -10.16
CA LYS A 447 -25.48 4.11 -11.54
C LYS A 447 -25.81 5.60 -11.63
N GLU A 448 -25.48 6.24 -12.76
CA GLU A 448 -25.64 7.70 -12.96
C GLU A 448 -27.09 8.19 -12.90
N ASP A 449 -28.06 7.30 -13.13
CA ASP A 449 -29.49 7.55 -13.16
C ASP A 449 -30.17 7.44 -11.77
N GLU A 450 -29.44 7.01 -10.73
CA GLU A 450 -29.95 7.05 -9.36
C GLU A 450 -30.01 8.52 -8.86
N GLU A 451 -31.19 8.96 -8.40
CA GLU A 451 -31.42 10.28 -7.81
C GLU A 451 -30.73 10.40 -6.44
N PHE A 452 -29.41 10.54 -6.44
CA PHE A 452 -28.64 10.95 -5.27
C PHE A 452 -28.63 12.48 -5.14
N PRO A 453 -28.53 13.03 -3.91
CA PRO A 453 -28.35 14.47 -3.68
C PRO A 453 -27.08 15.03 -4.37
N VAL A 454 -26.15 14.16 -4.79
CA VAL A 454 -24.99 14.46 -5.63
C VAL A 454 -24.98 13.44 -6.77
N ARG A 455 -24.81 13.84 -8.04
CA ARG A 455 -24.68 12.87 -9.14
C ARG A 455 -23.44 11.99 -8.93
N LEU A 456 -23.66 10.72 -8.63
CA LEU A 456 -22.60 9.72 -8.47
C LEU A 456 -22.44 8.94 -9.78
N GLN A 457 -21.20 8.60 -10.12
CA GLN A 457 -20.87 7.80 -11.30
C GLN A 457 -20.39 6.42 -10.85
N THR A 458 -20.58 5.40 -11.68
CA THR A 458 -19.99 4.09 -11.42
C THR A 458 -18.48 4.20 -11.45
N SER A 459 -17.85 4.12 -10.28
CA SER A 459 -16.39 4.10 -10.11
C SER A 459 -15.86 2.72 -9.71
N GLU A 460 -16.76 1.80 -9.35
CA GLU A 460 -16.42 0.48 -8.82
C GLU A 460 -17.40 -0.56 -9.36
N ILE A 461 -16.85 -1.74 -9.66
CA ILE A 461 -17.60 -2.88 -10.18
C ILE A 461 -17.33 -4.10 -9.29
N ILE A 462 -18.36 -4.91 -9.06
CA ILE A 462 -18.24 -6.23 -8.47
C ILE A 462 -18.36 -7.27 -9.58
N LEU A 463 -17.31 -8.07 -9.79
CA LEU A 463 -17.33 -9.23 -10.66
C LEU A 463 -17.68 -10.48 -9.86
N VAL A 464 -18.65 -11.24 -10.35
CA VAL A 464 -19.05 -12.54 -9.79
C VAL A 464 -18.66 -13.63 -10.77
N GLY A 465 -17.73 -14.51 -10.39
CA GLY A 465 -17.21 -15.59 -11.23
C GLY A 465 -17.61 -16.97 -10.71
N SER A 466 -17.92 -17.90 -11.62
CA SER A 466 -18.16 -19.30 -11.27
C SER A 466 -17.83 -20.26 -12.43
N GLN A 467 -17.62 -21.53 -12.07
CA GLN A 467 -17.51 -22.65 -13.01
C GLN A 467 -18.87 -23.18 -13.49
N LYS A 468 -19.97 -22.72 -12.88
CA LYS A 468 -21.34 -23.05 -13.29
C LYS A 468 -22.14 -21.79 -13.57
N GLU A 469 -23.23 -21.96 -14.32
CA GLU A 469 -24.19 -20.88 -14.57
C GLU A 469 -24.82 -20.42 -13.25
N ILE A 470 -24.73 -19.12 -12.98
CA ILE A 470 -25.18 -18.48 -11.73
C ILE A 470 -26.39 -17.55 -11.92
N PHE A 471 -26.69 -17.13 -13.14
CA PHE A 471 -27.73 -16.15 -13.41
C PHE A 471 -29.08 -16.82 -13.70
N ASP A 472 -29.97 -16.77 -12.72
CA ASP A 472 -31.39 -17.06 -12.92
C ASP A 472 -32.21 -15.96 -12.25
N LYS A 473 -32.79 -15.07 -13.08
CA LYS A 473 -33.58 -13.93 -12.60
C LYS A 473 -34.70 -14.35 -11.65
N LYS A 474 -35.40 -15.47 -11.90
CA LYS A 474 -36.50 -15.93 -11.03
C LYS A 474 -35.95 -16.44 -9.70
N LYS A 475 -34.86 -17.20 -9.74
CA LYS A 475 -34.19 -17.70 -8.53
C LYS A 475 -33.65 -16.54 -7.69
N ILE A 476 -33.02 -15.54 -8.30
CA ILE A 476 -32.50 -14.34 -7.63
C ILE A 476 -33.63 -13.59 -6.91
N LYS A 477 -34.75 -13.33 -7.60
CA LYS A 477 -35.90 -12.65 -6.98
C LYS A 477 -36.43 -13.42 -5.77
N ARG A 478 -36.63 -14.73 -5.91
CA ARG A 478 -37.08 -15.60 -4.82
C ARG A 478 -36.09 -15.59 -3.65
N ASN A 479 -34.81 -15.77 -3.92
CA ASN A 479 -33.78 -15.83 -2.89
C ASN A 479 -33.64 -14.49 -2.14
N PHE A 480 -33.81 -13.35 -2.83
CA PHE A 480 -33.90 -12.03 -2.19
C PHE A 480 -35.11 -11.95 -1.25
N ASP A 481 -36.27 -12.42 -1.70
CA ASP A 481 -37.49 -12.44 -0.89
C ASP A 481 -37.39 -13.41 0.29
N ASP A 482 -36.55 -14.45 0.19
CA ASP A 482 -36.29 -15.41 1.26
C ASP A 482 -35.23 -14.92 2.29
N LEU A 483 -34.54 -13.80 2.03
CA LEU A 483 -33.61 -13.20 2.99
C LEU A 483 -34.32 -12.85 4.32
N SER A 484 -33.58 -12.97 5.41
CA SER A 484 -34.06 -12.55 6.74
C SER A 484 -34.45 -11.08 6.76
N ASN A 485 -35.36 -10.71 7.67
CA ASN A 485 -35.77 -9.31 7.83
C ASN A 485 -34.58 -8.39 8.17
N GLU A 486 -33.64 -8.88 8.99
CA GLU A 486 -32.42 -8.16 9.34
C GLU A 486 -31.51 -7.94 8.12
N SER A 487 -31.33 -8.95 7.27
CA SER A 487 -30.58 -8.80 6.02
C SER A 487 -31.22 -7.78 5.08
N LYS A 488 -32.55 -7.77 4.98
CA LYS A 488 -33.29 -6.78 4.19
C LYS A 488 -33.19 -5.37 4.78
N GLU A 489 -33.16 -5.25 6.11
CA GLU A 489 -32.93 -3.97 6.79
C GLU A 489 -31.54 -3.42 6.45
N HIS A 490 -30.49 -4.24 6.49
CA HIS A 490 -29.14 -3.83 6.06
C HIS A 490 -29.12 -3.37 4.59
N LEU A 491 -29.73 -4.13 3.68
CA LEU A 491 -29.82 -3.76 2.26
C LEU A 491 -30.61 -2.46 2.05
N SER A 492 -31.65 -2.19 2.84
CA SER A 492 -32.40 -0.94 2.76
C SER A 492 -31.55 0.30 3.10
N GLN A 493 -30.54 0.17 3.97
CA GLN A 493 -29.62 1.27 4.31
C GLN A 493 -28.81 1.74 3.10
N ILE A 494 -28.58 0.84 2.14
CA ILE A 494 -27.89 1.11 0.88
C ILE A 494 -28.86 1.24 -0.31
N TRP A 495 -30.14 1.46 0.00
CA TRP A 495 -31.25 1.69 -0.93
C TRP A 495 -31.61 0.50 -1.83
N ILE A 496 -31.32 -0.71 -1.38
CA ILE A 496 -31.75 -1.94 -2.05
C ILE A 496 -32.96 -2.46 -1.27
N ASN A 497 -34.16 -2.01 -1.66
CA ASN A 497 -35.40 -2.38 -0.99
C ASN A 497 -36.10 -3.58 -1.63
N SER A 498 -35.73 -3.90 -2.87
CA SER A 498 -36.32 -4.98 -3.66
C SER A 498 -35.28 -5.68 -4.51
N SER A 499 -35.65 -6.87 -5.00
CA SER A 499 -34.84 -7.60 -5.98
C SER A 499 -34.71 -6.86 -7.32
N ASP A 500 -35.65 -5.98 -7.66
CA ASP A 500 -35.54 -5.14 -8.85
C ASP A 500 -34.50 -4.03 -8.65
N ASP A 501 -34.39 -3.44 -7.45
CA ASP A 501 -33.31 -2.47 -7.14
C ASP A 501 -31.94 -3.13 -7.26
N LEU A 502 -31.78 -4.36 -6.75
CA LEU A 502 -30.54 -5.12 -6.90
C LEU A 502 -30.23 -5.42 -8.37
N LEU A 503 -31.21 -5.90 -9.12
CA LEU A 503 -31.04 -6.22 -10.54
C LEU A 503 -30.82 -4.98 -11.40
N ASN A 504 -31.27 -3.80 -10.96
CA ASN A 504 -30.94 -2.54 -11.61
C ASN A 504 -29.44 -2.23 -11.53
N LEU A 505 -28.69 -2.77 -10.55
CA LEU A 505 -27.24 -2.61 -10.47
C LEU A 505 -26.49 -3.54 -11.43
N LEU A 506 -27.13 -4.56 -12.00
CA LEU A 506 -26.49 -5.45 -12.98
C LEU A 506 -26.08 -4.64 -14.21
N LEU A 507 -24.80 -4.73 -14.58
CA LEU A 507 -24.24 -4.09 -15.76
C LEU A 507 -24.30 -5.03 -16.96
N PHE A 508 -23.83 -6.27 -16.78
CA PHE A 508 -23.79 -7.26 -17.84
C PHE A 508 -23.67 -8.69 -17.30
N THR A 509 -24.05 -9.63 -18.17
CA THR A 509 -23.74 -11.06 -18.09
C THR A 509 -22.62 -11.42 -19.08
N ASN A 510 -21.91 -12.53 -18.85
CA ASN A 510 -20.84 -13.01 -19.74
C ASN A 510 -21.29 -13.20 -21.20
N GLU A 511 -22.51 -13.66 -21.44
CA GLU A 511 -23.06 -13.84 -22.79
C GLU A 511 -23.23 -12.50 -23.52
N GLU A 512 -23.67 -11.46 -22.82
CA GLU A 512 -23.90 -10.13 -23.39
C GLU A 512 -22.60 -9.47 -23.84
N ILE A 513 -21.51 -9.63 -23.08
CA ILE A 513 -20.21 -9.01 -23.42
C ILE A 513 -19.19 -9.99 -24.02
N ASP A 514 -19.64 -11.14 -24.52
CA ASP A 514 -18.77 -12.04 -25.28
C ASP A 514 -18.13 -11.32 -26.49
N GLY A 515 -16.81 -11.46 -26.66
CA GLY A 515 -15.99 -10.73 -27.63
C GLY A 515 -15.42 -9.39 -27.16
N TYR A 516 -15.89 -8.82 -26.03
CA TYR A 516 -15.54 -7.45 -25.59
C TYR A 516 -14.04 -7.23 -25.37
N ALA A 517 -13.34 -8.25 -24.86
CA ALA A 517 -11.94 -8.15 -24.45
C ALA A 517 -11.01 -9.09 -25.23
N ASP A 518 -11.41 -9.63 -26.38
CA ASP A 518 -10.64 -10.64 -27.12
C ASP A 518 -9.22 -10.16 -27.49
N ASN A 519 -9.10 -8.88 -27.82
CA ASN A 519 -7.83 -8.25 -28.20
C ASN A 519 -7.00 -7.72 -27.01
N ALA A 520 -7.50 -7.81 -25.78
CA ALA A 520 -6.77 -7.32 -24.61
C ALA A 520 -5.64 -8.28 -24.19
N GLU A 521 -4.64 -7.76 -23.50
CA GLU A 521 -3.58 -8.58 -22.92
C GLU A 521 -4.03 -9.20 -21.59
N LEU A 522 -3.46 -10.36 -21.23
CA LEU A 522 -3.68 -10.94 -19.91
C LEU A 522 -2.76 -10.29 -18.88
N VAL A 523 -3.28 -10.09 -17.68
CA VAL A 523 -2.49 -9.74 -16.50
C VAL A 523 -1.98 -11.05 -15.90
N THR A 524 -0.66 -11.20 -15.84
CA THR A 524 0.01 -12.41 -15.35
C THR A 524 1.11 -12.02 -14.38
N ASP A 525 1.60 -12.97 -13.58
CA ASP A 525 2.75 -12.73 -12.69
C ASP A 525 4.01 -12.27 -13.46
N ASP A 526 4.19 -12.71 -14.71
CA ASP A 526 5.28 -12.27 -15.59
C ASP A 526 5.01 -10.90 -16.27
N ASN A 527 3.75 -10.46 -16.31
CA ASN A 527 3.33 -9.18 -16.88
C ASN A 527 2.28 -8.50 -16.01
N LEU A 528 2.76 -7.91 -14.92
CA LEU A 528 2.00 -7.13 -13.95
C LEU A 528 1.63 -5.73 -14.49
N ARG A 529 1.07 -5.65 -15.71
CA ARG A 529 0.79 -4.41 -16.44
C ARG A 529 0.00 -3.39 -15.62
N LEU A 530 -1.02 -3.85 -14.88
CA LEU A 530 -1.92 -2.98 -14.11
C LEU A 530 -1.15 -2.17 -13.06
N GLU A 531 -0.09 -2.71 -12.47
CA GLU A 531 0.77 -1.98 -11.52
C GLU A 531 1.32 -0.69 -12.13
N PHE A 532 1.69 -0.72 -13.41
CA PHE A 532 2.32 0.39 -14.11
C PHE A 532 1.32 1.30 -14.83
N SER A 533 0.28 0.74 -15.45
CA SER A 533 -0.73 1.51 -16.20
C SER A 533 -1.66 2.25 -15.25
N THR A 534 -2.23 1.57 -14.25
CA THR A 534 -3.12 2.22 -13.28
C THR A 534 -2.36 3.28 -12.49
N SER A 535 -1.10 3.04 -12.11
CA SER A 535 -0.22 4.04 -11.48
C SER A 535 -0.03 5.34 -12.27
N ARG A 536 0.04 5.25 -13.61
CA ARG A 536 0.13 6.42 -14.51
C ARG A 536 -1.17 7.18 -14.62
N ASN A 537 -2.28 6.48 -14.43
CA ASN A 537 -3.63 6.92 -14.72
C ASN A 537 -4.36 7.57 -13.54
N ILE A 538 -3.81 7.44 -12.33
CA ILE A 538 -4.48 7.83 -11.08
C ILE A 538 -4.90 9.32 -11.02
N LEU A 539 -4.29 10.20 -11.82
CA LEU A 539 -4.61 11.63 -11.86
C LEU A 539 -5.38 12.07 -13.12
N SER A 540 -5.66 11.14 -14.04
CA SER A 540 -6.12 11.49 -15.39
C SER A 540 -7.36 10.75 -15.87
N GLN A 541 -7.78 9.66 -15.20
CA GLN A 541 -8.87 8.83 -15.71
C GLN A 541 -10.25 9.24 -15.19
N ASN A 542 -11.24 8.98 -16.04
CA ASN A 542 -12.65 9.14 -15.73
C ASN A 542 -13.32 7.77 -15.89
N PRO A 543 -13.78 7.12 -14.80
CA PRO A 543 -14.36 5.78 -14.88
C PRO A 543 -15.58 5.71 -15.81
N LYS A 544 -16.24 6.85 -16.08
CA LYS A 544 -17.33 6.95 -17.05
C LYS A 544 -16.93 6.48 -18.46
N GLU A 545 -15.68 6.63 -18.86
CA GLU A 545 -15.22 6.18 -20.18
C GLU A 545 -15.33 4.66 -20.34
N ILE A 546 -15.09 3.90 -19.27
CA ILE A 546 -15.25 2.45 -19.26
C ILE A 546 -16.73 2.08 -19.38
N ILE A 547 -17.60 2.79 -18.65
CA ILE A 547 -19.04 2.57 -18.71
C ILE A 547 -19.58 2.79 -20.13
N LEU A 548 -19.25 3.94 -20.72
CA LEU A 548 -19.66 4.28 -22.08
C LEU A 548 -19.10 3.32 -23.13
N ASP A 549 -17.88 2.83 -22.94
CA ASP A 549 -17.24 1.90 -23.87
C ASP A 549 -17.96 0.54 -23.90
N PHE A 550 -18.33 -0.03 -22.75
CA PHE A 550 -19.08 -1.28 -22.74
C PHE A 550 -20.55 -1.07 -23.15
N GLU A 551 -21.20 0.04 -22.79
CA GLU A 551 -22.57 0.36 -23.23
C GLU A 551 -22.65 0.40 -24.76
N LYS A 552 -21.69 1.09 -25.39
CA LYS A 552 -21.56 1.14 -26.84
C LYS A 552 -21.33 -0.24 -27.45
N PHE A 553 -20.53 -1.09 -26.81
CA PHE A 553 -20.34 -2.46 -27.26
C PHE A 553 -21.66 -3.27 -27.25
N LEU A 554 -22.43 -3.14 -26.17
CA LEU A 554 -23.73 -3.81 -26.03
C LEU A 554 -24.75 -3.33 -27.07
N GLU A 555 -24.79 -2.03 -27.37
CA GLU A 555 -25.65 -1.47 -28.42
C GLU A 555 -25.32 -2.06 -29.79
N ILE A 556 -24.04 -2.06 -30.19
CA ILE A 556 -23.58 -2.61 -31.48
C ILE A 556 -23.96 -4.09 -31.60
N LYS A 557 -23.79 -4.88 -30.54
CA LYS A 557 -24.13 -6.30 -30.55
C LYS A 557 -25.64 -6.53 -30.71
N LYS A 558 -26.47 -5.73 -30.04
CA LYS A 558 -27.94 -5.76 -30.20
C LYS A 558 -28.37 -5.40 -31.61
N GLU A 559 -27.72 -4.43 -32.26
CA GLU A 559 -27.98 -4.08 -33.67
C GLU A 559 -27.54 -5.17 -34.64
N GLY A 560 -26.36 -5.76 -34.44
CA GLY A 560 -25.86 -6.87 -35.26
C GLY A 560 -26.75 -8.12 -35.21
N ILE A 561 -27.31 -8.45 -34.04
CA ILE A 561 -28.28 -9.55 -33.89
C ILE A 561 -29.59 -9.24 -34.63
N LYS A 562 -30.04 -7.97 -34.62
CA LYS A 562 -31.26 -7.57 -35.35
C LYS A 562 -31.05 -7.62 -36.87
N ALA A 563 -29.87 -7.28 -37.37
CA ALA A 563 -29.55 -7.31 -38.80
C ALA A 563 -29.33 -8.73 -39.35
N GLY A 564 -28.86 -9.68 -38.54
CA GLY A 564 -28.68 -11.09 -38.94
C GLY A 564 -29.95 -11.94 -38.91
N ASN A 565 -31.04 -11.43 -38.32
CA ASN A 565 -32.35 -12.09 -38.23
C ASN A 565 -33.39 -11.51 -39.23
N GLN A 566 -32.96 -10.60 -40.11
CA GLN A 566 -33.71 -10.13 -41.29
C GLN A 566 -33.11 -10.75 -42.54
#